data_AF-A0A176F9V1-F1
#
_entry.id   AF-A0A176F9V1-F1
#
_cell.length_a   1.000
_cell.length_b   1.000
_cell.length_c   1.000
_cell.angle_alpha   90.00
_cell.angle_beta   90.00
_cell.angle_gamma   90.00
#
_symmetry.space_group_name_H-M   'P 1'
#
loop_
_entity.id
_entity.type
_entity.pdbx_description
1 polymer ?
#
loop_
_entity_poly.entity_id
_entity_poly.type
_entity_poly.pdbx_seq_one_letter_code
_entity_poly.pdbx_strand_id
1 'polypeptide(L)'
;MFRRKRKSQPKIDEAQDGARATLIEEGVATWIFGQAMNMKFFEGLAPGDLPFDLLKQVRQFVSGYESAECPAWLWEQAILQGYAAFRYLRENRRGTIIIDMANRRLDIEPIT
;
A
#
# COMPACT_ATOMS: atom_id res chain seq x y z
N MET A 1 11.70 -5.23 -1.90
CA MET A 1 10.99 -6.23 -2.72
C MET A 1 11.19 -6.08 -4.25
N PHE A 2 11.58 -4.93 -4.85
CA PHE A 2 11.61 -4.79 -6.34
C PHE A 2 12.97 -4.49 -7.01
N ARG A 3 14.12 -4.67 -6.32
CA ARG A 3 15.45 -4.28 -6.84
C ARG A 3 15.50 -2.86 -7.46
N ARG A 4 14.67 -1.94 -6.95
CA ARG A 4 14.53 -0.55 -7.44
C ARG A 4 15.37 0.48 -6.69
N LYS A 5 16.27 0.05 -5.79
CA LYS A 5 17.13 0.96 -5.02
C LYS A 5 17.97 1.85 -5.94
N ARG A 6 17.99 3.16 -5.68
CA ARG A 6 18.71 4.18 -6.46
C ARG A 6 20.19 4.27 -6.05
N LYS A 7 20.93 3.17 -6.24
CA LYS A 7 22.34 3.05 -5.84
C LYS A 7 23.28 4.12 -6.43
N SER A 8 22.92 4.70 -7.58
CA SER A 8 23.67 5.80 -8.20
C SER A 8 23.51 7.13 -7.47
N GLN A 9 22.59 7.25 -6.51
CA GLN A 9 22.32 8.44 -5.72
C GLN A 9 22.46 8.12 -4.22
N PRO A 10 23.69 8.14 -3.66
CA PRO A 10 23.97 7.60 -2.33
C PRO A 10 23.11 8.19 -1.21
N LYS A 11 22.83 9.50 -1.25
CA LYS A 11 21.97 10.17 -0.26
C LYS A 11 20.53 9.65 -0.27
N ILE A 12 20.00 9.34 -1.45
CA ILE A 12 18.63 8.82 -1.61
C ILE A 12 18.61 7.32 -1.26
N ASP A 13 19.62 6.57 -1.69
CA ASP A 13 19.79 5.16 -1.35
C ASP A 13 19.74 4.95 0.17
N GLU A 14 20.48 5.76 0.92
CA GLU A 14 20.50 5.69 2.38
C GLU A 14 19.19 6.16 3.02
N ALA A 15 18.68 7.33 2.61
CA ALA A 15 17.55 7.97 3.29
C ALA A 15 16.19 7.36 2.95
N GLN A 16 15.97 7.03 1.67
CA GLN A 16 14.65 6.65 1.12
C GLN A 16 14.57 5.18 0.72
N ASP A 17 15.70 4.55 0.35
CA ASP A 17 15.73 3.15 -0.08
C ASP A 17 16.45 2.23 0.93
N GLY A 18 16.88 2.80 2.07
CA GLY A 18 17.68 2.14 3.10
C GLY A 18 16.87 1.17 3.95
N ALA A 19 17.57 0.43 4.83
CA ALA A 19 16.93 -0.56 5.71
C ALA A 19 15.79 0.04 6.54
N ARG A 20 15.95 1.27 7.03
CA ARG A 20 14.90 1.98 7.78
C ARG A 20 13.64 2.23 6.96
N ALA A 21 13.78 2.60 5.68
CA ALA A 21 12.64 2.80 4.78
C ALA A 21 11.91 1.47 4.52
N THR A 22 12.65 0.37 4.35
CA THR A 22 12.07 -0.97 4.21
C THR A 22 11.28 -1.39 5.45
N LEU A 23 11.82 -1.14 6.65
CA LEU A 23 11.10 -1.43 7.90
C LEU A 23 9.81 -0.61 8.05
N ILE A 24 9.81 0.65 7.60
CA ILE A 24 8.61 1.49 7.60
C ILE A 24 7.57 0.97 6.59
N GLU A 25 7.98 0.58 5.39
CA GLU A 25 7.09 -0.03 4.38
C GLU A 25 6.40 -1.28 4.95
N GLU A 26 7.16 -2.20 5.55
CA GLU A 26 6.64 -3.41 6.20
C GLU A 26 5.75 -3.09 7.41
N GLY A 27 6.13 -2.09 8.22
CA GLY A 27 5.39 -1.64 9.37
C GLY A 27 4.01 -1.06 9.01
N VAL A 28 3.94 -0.23 7.96
CA VAL A 28 2.68 0.31 7.43
C VAL A 28 1.79 -0.83 6.95
N ALA A 29 2.32 -1.76 6.15
CA ALA A 29 1.54 -2.89 5.64
C ALA A 29 0.99 -3.77 6.77
N THR A 30 1.82 -4.09 7.76
CA THR A 30 1.44 -4.89 8.93
C THR A 30 0.39 -4.20 9.79
N TRP A 31 0.55 -2.90 10.02
CA TRP A 31 -0.40 -2.12 10.82
C TRP A 31 -1.76 -2.01 10.13
N ILE A 32 -1.78 -1.72 8.81
CA ILE A 32 -3.03 -1.68 8.02
C ILE A 32 -3.71 -3.06 8.03
N PHE A 33 -2.95 -4.15 7.93
CA PHE A 33 -3.50 -5.51 8.05
C PHE A 33 -4.19 -5.77 9.38
N GLY A 34 -3.60 -5.29 10.48
CA GLY A 34 -4.25 -5.29 11.80
C GLY A 34 -5.60 -4.58 11.81
N GLN A 35 -5.69 -3.40 11.18
CA GLN A 35 -6.95 -2.66 11.05
C GLN A 35 -7.96 -3.41 10.17
N ALA A 36 -7.49 -3.93 9.04
CA ALA A 36 -8.32 -4.61 8.04
C ALA A 36 -9.03 -5.83 8.63
N MET A 37 -8.37 -6.62 9.49
CA MET A 37 -8.99 -7.77 10.15
C MET A 37 -10.24 -7.39 10.97
N ASN A 38 -10.23 -6.23 11.62
CA ASN A 38 -11.36 -5.73 12.41
C ASN A 38 -12.47 -5.09 11.55
N MET A 39 -12.17 -4.81 10.28
CA MET A 39 -13.04 -4.07 9.35
C MET A 39 -13.45 -4.93 8.15
N LYS A 40 -13.53 -6.27 8.32
CA LYS A 40 -13.88 -7.21 7.25
C LYS A 40 -13.05 -7.02 5.99
N PHE A 41 -11.76 -6.72 6.14
CA PHE A 41 -10.84 -6.42 5.05
C PHE A 41 -11.32 -5.31 4.12
N PHE A 42 -11.98 -4.28 4.67
CA PHE A 42 -12.55 -3.13 3.95
C PHE A 42 -13.54 -3.54 2.85
N GLU A 43 -14.24 -4.66 3.04
CA GLU A 43 -15.31 -5.09 2.14
C GLU A 43 -16.43 -4.05 2.10
N GLY A 44 -16.87 -3.70 0.88
CA GLY A 44 -17.97 -2.78 0.65
C GLY A 44 -17.66 -1.29 0.84
N LEU A 45 -16.45 -0.92 1.24
CA LEU A 45 -16.04 0.49 1.38
C LEU A 45 -15.68 1.09 0.02
N ALA A 46 -16.22 2.26 -0.28
CA ALA A 46 -15.87 3.09 -1.43
C ALA A 46 -14.84 4.17 -1.03
N PRO A 47 -14.19 4.84 -2.01
CA PRO A 47 -13.38 6.02 -1.71
C PRO A 47 -14.18 7.08 -0.95
N GLY A 48 -13.67 7.54 0.18
CA GLY A 48 -14.33 8.41 1.14
C GLY A 48 -14.85 7.70 2.39
N ASP A 49 -15.00 6.37 2.37
CA ASP A 49 -15.51 5.59 3.51
C ASP A 49 -14.40 5.13 4.45
N LEU A 50 -13.13 5.18 4.04
CA LEU A 50 -12.04 4.72 4.88
C LEU A 50 -11.83 5.71 6.05
N PRO A 51 -11.70 5.23 7.30
CA PRO A 51 -11.60 6.11 8.46
C PRO A 51 -10.45 7.10 8.32
N PHE A 52 -10.75 8.38 8.54
CA PHE A 52 -9.75 9.44 8.44
C PHE A 52 -8.56 9.23 9.38
N ASP A 53 -8.80 8.71 10.59
CA ASP A 53 -7.73 8.41 11.55
C ASP A 53 -6.78 7.32 11.04
N LEU A 54 -7.29 6.37 10.25
CA LEU A 54 -6.44 5.35 9.60
C LEU A 54 -5.48 6.01 8.61
N LEU A 55 -6.01 6.86 7.73
CA LEU A 55 -5.21 7.60 6.75
C LEU A 55 -4.22 8.55 7.42
N LYS A 56 -4.63 9.22 8.51
CA LYS A 56 -3.75 10.08 9.31
C LYS A 56 -2.59 9.28 9.90
N GLN A 57 -2.86 8.09 10.44
CA GLN A 57 -1.83 7.24 11.03
C GLN A 57 -0.84 6.74 9.96
N VAL A 58 -1.32 6.32 8.78
CA VAL A 58 -0.44 5.95 7.66
C VAL A 58 0.50 7.10 7.29
N ARG A 59 -0.02 8.33 7.18
CA ARG A 59 0.80 9.52 6.90
C ARG A 59 1.84 9.80 7.98
N GLN A 60 1.52 9.54 9.24
CA GLN A 60 2.50 9.67 10.33
C GLN A 60 3.61 8.63 10.24
N PHE A 61 3.29 7.37 9.89
CA PHE A 61 4.30 6.32 9.68
C PHE A 61 5.32 6.70 8.61
N VAL A 62 4.84 7.23 7.48
CA VAL A 62 5.69 7.57 6.35
C VAL A 62 6.30 8.97 6.43
N SER A 63 6.12 9.68 7.54
CA SER A 63 6.66 11.03 7.71
C SER A 63 8.19 11.04 7.53
N GLY A 64 8.68 11.95 6.68
CA GLY A 64 10.10 12.06 6.34
C GLY A 64 10.55 11.18 5.16
N TYR A 65 9.64 10.42 4.56
CA TYR A 65 9.86 9.69 3.32
C TYR A 65 9.15 10.35 2.14
N GLU A 66 9.60 10.05 0.91
CA GLU A 66 8.99 10.58 -0.32
C GLU A 66 7.49 10.24 -0.42
N SER A 67 7.06 9.12 0.17
CA SER A 67 5.67 8.70 0.22
C SER A 67 4.79 9.55 1.15
N ALA A 68 5.37 10.43 1.98
CA ALA A 68 4.63 11.42 2.76
C ALA A 68 3.99 12.53 1.90
N GLU A 69 4.57 12.80 0.73
CA GLU A 69 4.05 13.76 -0.24
C GLU A 69 2.80 13.22 -0.96
N CYS A 70 2.54 11.91 -0.88
CA CYS A 70 1.32 11.33 -1.43
C CYS A 70 0.10 11.84 -0.66
N PRO A 71 -0.92 12.36 -1.35
CA PRO A 71 -2.13 12.84 -0.70
C PRO A 71 -2.91 11.67 -0.09
N ALA A 72 -3.68 11.94 0.97
CA ALA A 72 -4.41 10.91 1.72
C ALA A 72 -5.37 10.08 0.84
N TRP A 73 -6.01 10.70 -0.15
CA TRP A 73 -6.89 10.00 -1.10
C TRP A 73 -6.14 8.96 -1.93
N LEU A 74 -4.86 9.16 -2.22
CA LEU A 74 -4.07 8.19 -2.97
C LEU A 74 -3.71 6.98 -2.12
N TRP A 75 -3.42 7.20 -0.83
CA TRP A 75 -3.27 6.13 0.15
C TRP A 75 -4.56 5.32 0.31
N GLU A 76 -5.70 6.00 0.42
CA GLU A 76 -7.01 5.36 0.49
C GLU A 76 -7.25 4.45 -0.73
N GLN A 77 -7.07 4.98 -1.94
CA GLN A 77 -7.24 4.20 -3.17
C GLN A 77 -6.32 2.98 -3.21
N ALA A 78 -5.04 3.14 -2.85
CA ALA A 78 -4.09 2.02 -2.83
C ALA A 78 -4.48 0.94 -1.82
N ILE A 79 -4.96 1.33 -0.63
CA ILE A 79 -5.46 0.41 0.40
C ILE A 79 -6.69 -0.33 -0.12
N LEU A 80 -7.71 0.39 -0.59
CA LEU A 80 -8.96 -0.23 -1.07
C LEU A 80 -8.73 -1.19 -2.24
N GLN A 81 -7.91 -0.80 -3.23
CA GLN A 81 -7.56 -1.66 -4.37
C GLN A 81 -6.74 -2.88 -3.94
N GLY A 82 -5.74 -2.68 -3.08
CA GLY A 82 -4.93 -3.78 -2.53
C GLY A 82 -5.78 -4.79 -1.75
N TYR A 83 -6.76 -4.33 -0.97
CA TYR A 83 -7.66 -5.22 -0.24
C TYR A 83 -8.73 -5.85 -1.11
N ALA A 84 -9.16 -5.22 -2.21
CA ALA A 84 -9.99 -5.87 -3.21
C ALA A 84 -9.25 -7.08 -3.82
N ALA A 85 -7.98 -6.90 -4.20
CA ALA A 85 -7.13 -8.00 -4.69
C ALA A 85 -6.88 -9.06 -3.62
N PHE A 86 -6.63 -8.66 -2.36
CA PHE A 86 -6.46 -9.58 -1.25
C PHE A 86 -7.70 -10.46 -1.02
N ARG A 87 -8.90 -9.86 -0.98
CA ARG A 87 -10.16 -10.59 -0.82
C ARG A 87 -10.36 -11.61 -1.95
N TYR A 88 -10.13 -11.18 -3.20
CA TYR A 88 -10.19 -12.07 -4.36
C TYR A 88 -9.23 -13.27 -4.23
N LEU A 89 -7.96 -13.03 -3.85
CA LEU A 89 -6.97 -14.10 -3.66
C LEU A 89 -7.32 -15.02 -2.49
N ARG A 90 -7.91 -14.47 -1.43
CA ARG A 90 -8.34 -15.25 -0.27
C ARG A 90 -9.43 -16.26 -0.65
N GLU A 91 -10.36 -15.87 -1.50
CA GLU A 91 -11.47 -16.71 -1.99
C GLU A 91 -11.02 -17.70 -3.07
N ASN A 92 -10.33 -17.22 -4.10
CA ASN A 92 -10.02 -18.00 -5.30
C ASN A 92 -8.71 -18.78 -5.20
N ARG A 93 -7.84 -18.43 -4.24
CA ARG A 93 -6.49 -19.01 -4.03
C ARG A 93 -5.56 -18.92 -5.25
N ARG A 94 -5.94 -18.15 -6.27
CA ARG A 94 -5.21 -17.93 -7.52
C ARG A 94 -5.66 -16.61 -8.15
N GLY A 95 -4.76 -15.95 -8.88
CA GLY A 95 -5.05 -14.71 -9.59
C GLY A 95 -3.77 -14.03 -10.08
N THR A 96 -3.91 -13.16 -11.08
CA THR A 96 -2.85 -12.31 -11.62
C THR A 96 -3.09 -10.89 -11.14
N ILE A 97 -2.14 -10.32 -10.40
CA ILE A 97 -2.18 -8.90 -10.01
C ILE A 97 -1.56 -8.07 -11.13
N ILE A 98 -2.29 -7.06 -11.60
CA ILE A 98 -1.84 -6.12 -12.61
C ILE A 98 -1.68 -4.76 -11.95
N ILE A 99 -0.50 -4.16 -12.10
CA ILE A 99 -0.18 -2.85 -11.52
C ILE A 99 0.15 -1.88 -12.64
N ASP A 100 -0.72 -0.89 -12.84
CA ASP A 100 -0.49 0.26 -13.71
C ASP A 100 0.04 1.42 -12.86
N MET A 101 1.36 1.61 -12.90
CA MET A 101 2.04 2.68 -12.15
C MET A 101 1.76 4.07 -12.73
N ALA A 102 1.43 4.19 -14.02
CA ALA A 102 1.18 5.47 -14.67
C ALA A 102 -0.18 6.03 -14.24
N ASN A 103 -1.18 5.15 -14.17
CA ASN A 103 -2.54 5.50 -13.74
C ASN A 103 -2.80 5.23 -12.25
N ARG A 104 -1.80 4.72 -11.52
CA ARG A 104 -1.87 4.37 -10.08
C ARG A 104 -3.05 3.43 -9.79
N ARG A 105 -3.14 2.36 -10.59
CA ARG A 105 -4.20 1.36 -10.51
C ARG A 105 -3.63 -0.02 -10.25
N LEU A 106 -4.30 -0.77 -9.39
CA LEU A 106 -4.05 -2.18 -9.11
C LEU A 106 -5.35 -2.94 -9.36
N ASP A 107 -5.28 -3.90 -10.27
CA ASP A 107 -6.38 -4.80 -10.61
C ASP A 107 -5.98 -6.25 -10.35
N ILE A 108 -6.98 -7.13 -10.30
CA ILE A 108 -6.77 -8.57 -10.22
C ILE A 108 -7.65 -9.33 -11.21
N GLU A 109 -7.06 -10.31 -11.87
CA GLU A 109 -7.72 -11.14 -12.87
C GLU A 109 -7.54 -12.63 -12.57
N PRO A 110 -8.43 -13.52 -13.05
CA PRO A 110 -8.23 -14.96 -12.97
C PRO A 110 -6.96 -15.41 -13.70
N ILE A 111 -6.27 -16.42 -13.16
CA ILE A 111 -5.24 -17.15 -13.92
C ILE A 111 -5.96 -18.02 -14.94
N THR A 112 -5.62 -17.82 -16.22
CA THR A 112 -6.04 -18.69 -17.33
C THR A 112 -5.25 -19.99 -17.31
#